data_AF-A0A812TJP9-F1
#
_entry.id   AF-A0A812TJP9-F1
#
_cell.length_a   1.000
_cell.length_b   1.000
_cell.length_c   1.000
_cell.angle_alpha   90.00
_cell.angle_beta   90.00
_cell.angle_gamma   90.00
#
_symmetry.space_group_name_H-M   'P 1'
#
loop_
_entity.id
_entity.type
_entity.pdbx_description
1 polymer ?
#
loop_
_entity_poly.entity_id
_entity_poly.type
_entity_poly.pdbx_seq_one_letter_code
_entity_poly.pdbx_strand_id
1 'polypeptide(L)'
;MAPMLWEDLERLSDAMETAPPDHVIAGIDDNFFVTQMPVKLKVKESEELQTLTGRTLFVSLSLLKRLPHREADAVLLHELAHFSGNDTLYTQKISPLLSRYGHYLQGLYEGGLSLPVFYYAVMFRALYELSLGSLSRKREFRADRLASEQTSPESMAHALLRITAYSQYRNELEQEIFDAEQAHEEINLSERIEGGFANFASAFVDKRDVGELATVHPFDTHPPLQQRLEELVEKFFPAIQRMAAKDRLVHFDYEKITYEDWDQPLYFREVESMSVENDWGARLDIVIR
;
A
#
# COMPACT_ATOMS: atom_id res chain seq x y z
N MET A 1 -5.86 17.83 -23.13
CA MET A 1 -4.91 17.72 -21.99
C MET A 1 -5.65 18.23 -20.76
N ALA A 2 -5.48 17.59 -19.60
CA ALA A 2 -6.10 18.01 -18.34
C ALA A 2 -5.07 18.88 -17.57
N PRO A 3 -5.06 20.21 -17.75
CA PRO A 3 -3.96 21.07 -17.27
C PRO A 3 -3.81 21.05 -15.75
N MET A 4 -4.92 21.00 -15.01
CA MET A 4 -4.89 20.98 -13.53
C MET A 4 -4.19 19.74 -12.96
N LEU A 5 -4.41 18.56 -13.55
CA LEU A 5 -3.74 17.33 -13.10
C LEU A 5 -2.22 17.42 -13.30
N TRP A 6 -1.80 18.06 -14.39
CA TRP A 6 -0.38 18.22 -14.69
C TRP A 6 0.29 19.23 -13.74
N GLU A 7 -0.37 20.36 -13.49
CA GLU A 7 0.08 21.33 -12.49
C GLU A 7 0.16 20.71 -11.08
N ASP A 8 -0.82 19.87 -10.71
CA ASP A 8 -0.77 19.13 -9.46
C ASP A 8 0.41 18.14 -9.42
N LEU A 9 0.63 17.37 -10.48
CA LEU A 9 1.75 16.42 -10.54
C LEU A 9 3.11 17.11 -10.51
N GLU A 10 3.27 18.26 -11.16
CA GLU A 10 4.49 19.07 -11.07
C GLU A 10 4.72 19.54 -9.63
N ARG A 11 3.70 20.12 -8.99
CA ARG A 11 3.75 20.55 -7.59
C ARG A 11 4.11 19.39 -6.64
N LEU A 12 3.49 18.22 -6.82
CA LEU A 12 3.75 17.04 -5.99
C LEU A 12 5.15 16.45 -6.25
N SER A 13 5.64 16.50 -7.49
CA SER A 13 6.98 16.02 -7.85
C SER A 13 8.07 16.91 -7.26
N ASP A 14 7.86 18.23 -7.28
CA ASP A 14 8.74 19.21 -6.63
C ASP A 14 8.83 18.97 -5.13
N ALA A 15 7.70 18.68 -4.46
CA ALA A 15 7.66 18.35 -3.04
C ALA A 15 8.44 17.06 -2.68
N MET A 16 8.63 16.17 -3.66
CA MET A 16 9.33 14.89 -3.53
C MET A 16 10.77 14.92 -4.07
N GLU A 17 11.25 16.11 -4.45
CA GLU A 17 12.56 16.35 -5.06
C GLU A 17 12.83 15.41 -6.26
N THR A 18 11.79 15.13 -7.06
CA THR A 18 11.88 14.24 -8.22
C THR A 18 11.35 14.94 -9.46
N ALA A 19 11.87 14.57 -10.63
CA ALA A 19 11.30 15.05 -11.88
C ALA A 19 9.89 14.45 -12.09
N PRO A 20 8.95 15.22 -12.67
CA PRO A 20 7.61 14.75 -12.97
C PRO A 20 7.63 13.55 -13.93
N PRO A 21 6.55 12.77 -14.00
CA PRO A 21 6.42 11.71 -15.00
C PRO A 21 6.47 12.31 -16.43
N ASP A 22 7.04 11.58 -17.38
CA ASP A 22 7.02 11.92 -18.81
C ASP A 22 5.65 11.63 -19.42
N HIS A 23 4.95 10.61 -18.89
CA HIS A 23 3.68 10.13 -19.38
C HIS A 23 2.71 9.82 -18.23
N VAL A 24 1.45 10.22 -18.38
CA VAL A 24 0.37 9.84 -17.46
C VAL A 24 -0.66 9.04 -18.24
N ILE A 25 -0.90 7.81 -17.81
CA ILE A 25 -1.88 6.89 -18.39
C ILE A 25 -3.02 6.76 -17.39
N ALA A 26 -4.24 7.06 -17.81
CA ALA A 26 -5.43 6.88 -16.99
C ALA A 26 -6.22 5.66 -17.47
N GLY A 27 -6.53 4.74 -16.57
CA GLY A 27 -7.22 3.49 -16.90
C GLY A 27 -8.27 3.06 -15.87
N ILE A 28 -8.93 1.95 -16.16
CA ILE A 28 -9.97 1.34 -15.31
C ILE A 28 -9.41 0.29 -14.34
N ASP A 29 -8.10 0.04 -14.38
CA ASP A 29 -7.43 -0.86 -13.44
C ASP A 29 -7.54 -0.34 -12.01
N ASP A 30 -7.22 -1.17 -11.03
CA ASP A 30 -7.51 -0.95 -9.62
C ASP A 30 -6.42 -0.23 -8.84
N ASN A 31 -5.28 -0.01 -9.47
CA ASN A 31 -4.08 0.46 -8.79
C ASN A 31 -3.54 1.74 -9.40
N PHE A 32 -2.86 2.52 -8.57
CA PHE A 32 -1.92 3.54 -9.02
C PHE A 32 -0.54 2.89 -9.04
N PHE A 33 0.26 3.21 -10.06
CA PHE A 33 1.63 2.73 -10.09
C PHE A 33 2.52 3.58 -10.95
N VAL A 34 3.80 3.58 -10.62
CA VAL A 34 4.84 4.17 -11.46
C VAL A 34 5.72 3.11 -12.10
N THR A 35 6.10 3.35 -13.36
CA THR A 35 7.03 2.49 -14.08
C THR A 35 7.95 3.30 -14.97
N GLN A 36 9.15 2.78 -15.18
CA GLN A 36 10.09 3.26 -16.20
C GLN A 36 10.30 2.23 -17.31
N MET A 37 9.55 1.13 -17.28
CA MET A 37 9.59 0.13 -18.33
C MET A 37 8.84 0.63 -19.57
N PRO A 38 9.25 0.21 -20.78
CA PRO A 38 8.52 0.55 -21.98
C PRO A 38 7.07 0.05 -21.93
N VAL A 39 6.10 0.96 -22.03
CA VAL A 39 4.67 0.63 -22.03
C VAL A 39 4.16 0.64 -23.46
N LYS A 40 3.50 -0.44 -23.87
CA LYS A 40 2.89 -0.54 -25.20
C LYS A 40 1.42 -0.20 -25.12
N LEU A 41 1.01 0.86 -25.80
CA LEU A 41 -0.38 1.30 -25.89
C LEU A 41 -0.92 1.06 -27.30
N LYS A 42 -2.16 0.57 -27.38
CA LYS A 42 -2.94 0.58 -28.63
C LYS A 42 -3.61 1.93 -28.76
N VAL A 43 -3.27 2.68 -29.80
CA VAL A 43 -3.89 3.97 -30.09
C VAL A 43 -5.23 3.70 -30.80
N LYS A 44 -6.33 4.32 -30.36
CA LYS A 44 -7.67 4.09 -30.97
C LYS A 44 -7.74 4.41 -32.47
N GLU A 45 -6.83 5.24 -32.97
CA GLU A 45 -6.84 5.78 -34.34
C GLU A 45 -5.88 5.02 -35.29
N SER A 46 -5.02 4.14 -34.77
CA SER A 46 -4.13 3.28 -35.57
C SER A 46 -3.95 1.92 -34.90
N GLU A 47 -4.03 0.82 -35.65
CA GLU A 47 -3.70 -0.52 -35.11
C GLU A 47 -2.22 -0.67 -34.70
N GLU A 48 -1.41 0.37 -34.87
CA GLU A 48 -0.02 0.41 -34.41
C GLU A 48 0.09 0.54 -32.89
N LEU A 49 1.00 -0.26 -32.32
CA LEU A 49 1.37 -0.20 -30.92
C LEU A 49 2.37 0.94 -30.70
N GLN A 50 1.93 2.00 -30.03
CA GLN A 50 2.84 3.05 -29.59
C GLN A 50 3.59 2.56 -28.35
N THR A 51 4.92 2.62 -28.40
CA THR A 51 5.77 2.31 -27.24
C THR A 51 6.16 3.61 -26.56
N LEU A 52 5.68 3.81 -25.33
CA LEU A 52 6.08 4.90 -24.45
C LEU A 52 7.33 4.49 -23.66
N THR A 53 8.27 5.40 -23.52
CA THR A 53 9.55 5.18 -22.81
C THR A 53 9.82 6.35 -21.89
N GLY A 54 10.29 6.09 -20.67
CA GLY A 54 10.49 7.12 -19.65
C GLY A 54 9.63 6.87 -18.41
N ARG A 55 9.49 7.87 -17.56
CA ARG A 55 8.68 7.85 -16.34
C ARG A 55 7.21 7.85 -16.70
N THR A 56 6.55 6.74 -16.45
CA THR A 56 5.12 6.59 -16.69
C THR A 56 4.41 6.45 -15.35
N LEU A 57 3.44 7.31 -15.10
CA LEU A 57 2.50 7.19 -13.99
C LEU A 57 1.19 6.63 -14.54
N PHE A 58 0.73 5.51 -13.97
CA PHE A 58 -0.59 4.99 -14.21
C PHE A 58 -1.54 5.42 -13.08
N VAL A 59 -2.72 5.93 -13.47
CA VAL A 59 -3.75 6.43 -12.57
C VAL A 59 -5.04 5.65 -12.79
N SER A 60 -5.51 4.99 -11.74
CA SER A 60 -6.84 4.38 -11.72
C SER A 60 -7.91 5.47 -11.63
N LEU A 61 -8.71 5.62 -12.69
CA LEU A 61 -9.85 6.55 -12.70
C LEU A 61 -10.92 6.13 -11.69
N SER A 62 -11.13 4.83 -11.55
CA SER A 62 -12.11 4.26 -10.63
C SER A 62 -11.75 4.58 -9.18
N LEU A 63 -10.47 4.48 -8.82
CA LEU A 63 -9.99 4.75 -7.48
C LEU A 63 -9.87 6.26 -7.22
N LEU A 64 -9.39 7.04 -8.20
CA LEU A 64 -9.26 8.49 -8.08
C LEU A 64 -10.60 9.18 -7.79
N LYS A 65 -11.70 8.73 -8.41
CA LYS A 65 -13.05 9.25 -8.13
C LYS A 65 -13.53 9.00 -6.69
N ARG A 66 -12.97 8.01 -6.00
CA ARG A 66 -13.38 7.57 -4.67
C ARG A 66 -12.49 8.09 -3.56
N LEU A 67 -11.31 8.62 -3.89
CA LEU A 67 -10.38 9.19 -2.93
C LEU A 67 -10.67 10.69 -2.75
N PRO A 68 -10.87 11.18 -1.51
CA PRO A 68 -10.81 12.60 -1.19
C PRO A 68 -9.49 13.19 -1.67
N HIS A 69 -9.49 14.47 -2.00
CA HIS A 69 -8.33 15.13 -2.62
C HIS A 69 -7.02 14.92 -1.84
N ARG A 70 -7.05 15.00 -0.49
CA ARG A 70 -5.84 14.76 0.32
C ARG A 70 -5.39 13.30 0.36
N GLU A 71 -6.31 12.35 0.26
CA GLU A 71 -5.98 10.92 0.16
C GLU A 71 -5.41 10.62 -1.24
N ALA A 72 -5.97 11.22 -2.29
CA ALA A 72 -5.43 11.11 -3.65
C ALA A 72 -4.01 11.70 -3.74
N ASP A 73 -3.77 12.89 -3.18
CA ASP A 73 -2.44 13.48 -3.08
C ASP A 73 -1.47 12.55 -2.34
N ALA A 74 -1.90 11.94 -1.23
CA ALA A 74 -1.06 11.00 -0.47
C ALA A 74 -0.64 9.78 -1.30
N VAL A 75 -1.57 9.21 -2.07
CA VAL A 75 -1.29 8.08 -2.98
C VAL A 75 -0.36 8.50 -4.11
N LEU A 76 -0.61 9.66 -4.74
CA LEU A 76 0.26 10.17 -5.80
C LEU A 76 1.67 10.47 -5.30
N LEU A 77 1.81 11.04 -4.11
CA LEU A 77 3.11 11.28 -3.47
C LEU A 77 3.82 9.97 -3.10
N HIS A 78 3.08 8.96 -2.63
CA HIS A 78 3.62 7.61 -2.42
C HIS A 78 4.19 7.06 -3.73
N GLU A 79 3.43 7.12 -4.82
CA GLU A 79 3.88 6.66 -6.13
C GLU A 79 5.11 7.44 -6.64
N LEU A 80 5.11 8.77 -6.49
CA LEU A 80 6.24 9.61 -6.87
C LEU A 80 7.50 9.34 -6.02
N ALA A 81 7.34 8.88 -4.77
CA ALA A 81 8.45 8.50 -3.90
C ALA A 81 9.31 7.38 -4.52
N HIS A 82 8.67 6.46 -5.26
CA HIS A 82 9.35 5.38 -5.97
C HIS A 82 10.21 5.88 -7.14
N PHE A 83 9.95 7.08 -7.67
CA PHE A 83 10.86 7.74 -8.62
C PHE A 83 12.04 8.47 -7.95
N SER A 84 11.85 8.98 -6.73
CA SER A 84 12.86 9.72 -5.97
C SER A 84 13.92 8.79 -5.34
N GLY A 85 13.59 7.51 -5.12
CA GLY A 85 14.54 6.50 -4.69
C GLY A 85 15.38 5.91 -5.82
N ASN A 86 16.52 5.31 -5.46
CA ASN A 86 17.23 4.34 -6.32
C ASN A 86 16.42 3.05 -6.57
N ASP A 87 15.12 3.10 -6.27
CA ASP A 87 14.09 2.04 -6.28
C ASP A 87 13.67 1.67 -7.71
N THR A 88 13.91 2.57 -8.65
CA THR A 88 13.80 2.35 -10.09
C THR A 88 14.60 1.12 -10.56
N LEU A 89 15.74 0.80 -9.94
CA LEU A 89 16.51 -0.40 -10.28
C LEU A 89 15.76 -1.71 -9.97
N TYR A 90 15.00 -1.76 -8.87
CA TYR A 90 14.25 -2.95 -8.47
C TYR A 90 13.10 -3.22 -9.44
N THR A 91 12.26 -2.20 -9.66
CA THR A 91 11.10 -2.31 -10.56
C THR A 91 11.54 -2.51 -12.02
N GLN A 92 12.61 -1.86 -12.47
CA GLN A 92 13.11 -2.03 -13.85
C GLN A 92 13.80 -3.37 -14.12
N LYS A 93 14.60 -3.89 -13.17
CA LYS A 93 15.51 -5.02 -13.46
C LYS A 93 15.12 -6.30 -12.74
N ILE A 94 14.63 -6.21 -11.51
CA ILE A 94 14.42 -7.38 -10.65
C ILE A 94 13.04 -7.99 -10.89
N SER A 95 11.98 -7.16 -10.93
CA SER A 95 10.61 -7.65 -11.14
C SER A 95 10.43 -8.42 -12.47
N PRO A 96 10.91 -7.93 -13.63
CA PRO A 96 10.81 -8.67 -14.89
C PRO A 96 11.66 -9.94 -14.91
N LEU A 97 12.80 -9.93 -14.21
CA LEU A 97 13.68 -11.08 -14.10
C LEU A 97 13.01 -12.20 -13.30
N LEU A 98 12.32 -11.87 -12.20
CA LEU A 98 11.55 -12.80 -11.40
C LEU A 98 10.36 -13.39 -12.18
N SER A 99 9.62 -12.54 -12.92
CA SER A 99 8.55 -13.01 -13.80
C SER A 99 9.08 -14.00 -14.86
N ARG A 100 10.20 -13.67 -15.51
CA ARG A 100 10.86 -14.56 -16.47
C ARG A 100 11.37 -15.84 -15.82
N TYR A 101 11.85 -15.78 -14.57
CA TYR A 101 12.27 -16.94 -13.80
C TYR A 101 11.10 -17.91 -13.55
N GLY A 102 9.89 -17.40 -13.34
CA GLY A 102 8.67 -18.20 -13.26
C GLY A 102 8.43 -19.06 -14.50
N HIS A 103 8.58 -18.47 -15.70
CA HIS A 103 8.48 -19.22 -16.95
C HIS A 103 9.57 -20.31 -17.09
N TYR A 104 10.80 -20.05 -16.63
CA TYR A 104 11.85 -21.07 -16.61
C TYR A 104 11.55 -22.21 -15.63
N LEU A 105 11.01 -21.90 -14.45
CA LEU A 105 10.56 -22.91 -13.49
C LEU A 105 9.48 -23.81 -14.07
N GLN A 106 8.52 -23.24 -14.79
CA GLN A 106 7.46 -24.01 -15.44
C GLN A 106 8.03 -24.96 -16.50
N GLY A 107 8.95 -24.50 -17.35
CA GLY A 107 9.63 -25.37 -18.30
C GLY A 107 10.45 -26.49 -17.64
N LEU A 108 11.10 -26.21 -16.50
CA LEU A 108 11.82 -27.22 -15.71
C LEU A 108 10.89 -28.25 -15.06
N TYR A 109 9.66 -27.84 -14.70
CA TYR A 109 8.65 -28.73 -14.14
C TYR A 109 8.08 -29.66 -15.22
N GLU A 110 7.73 -29.11 -16.38
CA GLU A 110 7.17 -29.86 -17.52
C GLU A 110 8.19 -30.84 -18.13
N GLY A 111 9.49 -30.56 -18.03
CA GLY A 111 10.57 -31.39 -18.57
C GLY A 111 10.79 -32.75 -17.89
N GLY A 112 10.20 -33.00 -16.70
CA GLY A 112 10.21 -34.29 -15.99
C GLY A 112 11.57 -34.75 -15.42
N LEU A 113 12.61 -34.84 -16.25
CA LEU A 113 13.98 -35.21 -15.84
C LEU A 113 14.70 -34.08 -15.05
N SER A 114 14.20 -32.86 -15.16
CA SER A 114 14.74 -31.66 -14.52
C SER A 114 14.17 -31.39 -13.12
N LEU A 115 13.31 -32.27 -12.58
CA LEU A 115 12.67 -32.09 -11.26
C LEU A 115 13.63 -31.76 -10.10
N PRO A 116 14.82 -32.40 -9.96
CA PRO A 116 15.76 -32.02 -8.91
C PRO A 116 16.26 -30.58 -9.03
N VAL A 117 16.50 -30.12 -10.27
CA VAL A 117 16.91 -28.74 -10.56
C VAL A 117 15.76 -27.78 -10.31
N PHE A 118 14.52 -28.19 -10.64
CA PHE A 118 13.31 -27.43 -10.34
C PHE A 118 13.17 -27.15 -8.84
N TYR A 119 13.25 -28.17 -7.98
CA TYR A 119 13.10 -27.96 -6.53
C TYR A 119 14.22 -27.08 -5.95
N TYR A 120 15.45 -27.24 -6.44
CA TYR A 120 16.56 -26.35 -6.08
C TYR A 120 16.28 -24.90 -6.52
N ALA A 121 15.81 -24.70 -7.74
CA ALA A 121 15.48 -23.39 -8.30
C ALA A 121 14.30 -22.72 -7.55
N VAL A 122 13.28 -23.49 -7.15
CA VAL A 122 12.17 -23.02 -6.30
C VAL A 122 12.68 -22.59 -4.93
N MET A 123 13.52 -23.40 -4.29
CA MET A 123 14.11 -23.07 -2.99
C MET A 123 15.00 -21.81 -3.08
N PHE A 124 15.84 -21.72 -4.12
CA PHE A 124 16.67 -20.53 -4.36
C PHE A 124 15.81 -19.28 -4.56
N ARG A 125 14.74 -19.38 -5.36
CA ARG A 125 13.78 -18.29 -5.55
C ARG A 125 13.15 -17.87 -4.23
N ALA A 126 12.68 -18.80 -3.42
CA ALA A 126 12.06 -18.50 -2.12
C ALA A 126 13.04 -17.76 -1.19
N LEU A 127 14.28 -18.20 -1.09
CA LEU A 127 15.31 -17.52 -0.29
C LEU A 127 15.64 -16.13 -0.82
N TYR A 128 15.67 -15.97 -2.14
CA TYR A 128 15.94 -14.69 -2.79
C TYR A 128 14.77 -13.71 -2.59
N GLU A 129 13.53 -14.15 -2.76
CA GLU A 129 12.32 -13.37 -2.48
C GLU A 129 12.23 -12.97 -1.00
N LEU A 130 12.58 -13.86 -0.06
CA LEU A 130 12.67 -13.53 1.36
C LEU A 130 13.70 -12.42 1.63
N SER A 131 14.88 -12.49 1.00
CA SER A 131 15.93 -11.48 1.13
C SER A 131 15.46 -10.12 0.58
N LEU A 132 14.87 -10.13 -0.63
CA LEU A 132 14.34 -8.93 -1.27
C LEU A 132 13.15 -8.34 -0.53
N GLY A 133 12.32 -9.16 0.11
CA GLY A 133 11.14 -8.70 0.84
C GLY A 133 11.48 -7.68 1.93
N SER A 134 12.61 -7.86 2.63
CA SER A 134 13.06 -6.88 3.64
C SER A 134 13.41 -5.51 3.05
N LEU A 135 13.99 -5.50 1.84
CA LEU A 135 14.31 -4.27 1.13
C LEU A 135 13.04 -3.65 0.54
N SER A 136 12.13 -4.47 0.00
CA SER A 136 10.84 -3.99 -0.51
C SER A 136 10.03 -3.28 0.57
N ARG A 137 9.89 -3.89 1.75
CA ARG A 137 9.20 -3.27 2.89
C ARG A 137 9.79 -1.92 3.30
N LYS A 138 11.11 -1.80 3.36
CA LYS A 138 11.78 -0.52 3.69
C LYS A 138 11.48 0.57 2.68
N ARG A 139 11.33 0.23 1.40
CA ARG A 139 10.96 1.19 0.34
C ARG A 139 9.52 1.64 0.50
N GLU A 140 8.61 0.71 0.75
CA GLU A 140 7.19 0.99 1.01
C GLU A 140 7.00 1.90 2.24
N PHE A 141 7.65 1.58 3.36
CA PHE A 141 7.61 2.43 4.56
C PHE A 141 8.23 3.81 4.31
N ARG A 142 9.30 3.90 3.50
CA ARG A 142 9.87 5.19 3.09
C ARG A 142 8.88 5.99 2.25
N ALA A 143 8.19 5.36 1.30
CA ALA A 143 7.21 6.02 0.46
C ALA A 143 6.01 6.54 1.27
N ASP A 144 5.45 5.70 2.15
CA ASP A 144 4.37 6.10 3.09
C ASP A 144 4.78 7.25 3.99
N ARG A 145 6.03 7.21 4.45
CA ARG A 145 6.61 8.25 5.28
C ARG A 145 6.69 9.58 4.52
N LEU A 146 7.24 9.59 3.31
CA LEU A 146 7.39 10.83 2.54
C LEU A 146 6.03 11.40 2.14
N ALA A 147 5.10 10.53 1.73
CA ALA A 147 3.73 10.93 1.40
C ALA A 147 2.99 11.56 2.58
N SER A 148 3.10 10.98 3.78
CA SER A 148 2.48 11.52 5.00
C SER A 148 3.13 12.81 5.50
N GLU A 149 4.43 13.00 5.30
CA GLU A 149 5.13 14.27 5.60
C GLU A 149 4.61 15.43 4.73
N GLN A 150 4.24 15.15 3.48
CA GLN A 150 3.73 16.16 2.54
C GLN A 150 2.21 16.36 2.62
N THR A 151 1.46 15.40 3.17
CA THR A 151 0.00 15.47 3.33
C THR A 151 -0.42 15.48 4.80
N SER A 152 -0.77 14.32 5.34
CA SER A 152 -0.92 14.06 6.76
C SER A 152 -0.88 12.55 7.03
N PRO A 153 -0.54 12.11 8.25
CA PRO A 153 -0.58 10.70 8.63
C PRO A 153 -1.97 10.09 8.45
N GLU A 154 -3.01 10.82 8.82
CA GLU A 154 -4.41 10.37 8.71
C GLU A 154 -4.83 10.21 7.24
N SER A 155 -4.40 11.14 6.38
CA SER A 155 -4.71 11.08 4.94
C SER A 155 -4.06 9.86 4.29
N MET A 156 -2.80 9.56 4.65
CA MET A 156 -2.12 8.35 4.17
C MET A 156 -2.77 7.07 4.72
N ALA A 157 -3.08 7.02 6.02
CA ALA A 157 -3.73 5.86 6.63
C ALA A 157 -5.10 5.57 6.02
N HIS A 158 -5.94 6.59 5.84
CA HIS A 158 -7.24 6.45 5.20
C HIS A 158 -7.11 6.02 3.74
N ALA A 159 -6.14 6.57 3.00
CA ALA A 159 -5.86 6.15 1.64
C ALA A 159 -5.48 4.66 1.57
N LEU A 160 -4.57 4.19 2.42
CA LEU A 160 -4.19 2.77 2.50
C LEU A 160 -5.39 1.88 2.79
N LEU A 161 -6.22 2.25 3.76
CA LEU A 161 -7.44 1.51 4.11
C LEU A 161 -8.40 1.43 2.91
N ARG A 162 -8.64 2.55 2.23
CA ARG A 162 -9.59 2.62 1.11
C ARG A 162 -9.10 1.84 -0.10
N ILE A 163 -7.81 1.92 -0.41
CA ILE A 163 -7.18 1.15 -1.50
C ILE A 163 -7.26 -0.33 -1.19
N THR A 164 -6.91 -0.74 0.03
CA THR A 164 -6.97 -2.15 0.45
C THR A 164 -8.39 -2.69 0.37
N ALA A 165 -9.37 -1.93 0.87
CA ALA A 165 -10.78 -2.29 0.76
C ALA A 165 -11.24 -2.42 -0.70
N TYR A 166 -10.81 -1.50 -1.57
CA TYR A 166 -11.18 -1.50 -2.98
C TYR A 166 -10.58 -2.68 -3.74
N SER A 167 -9.29 -2.95 -3.53
CA SER A 167 -8.59 -4.10 -4.12
C SER A 167 -9.25 -5.42 -3.68
N GLN A 168 -9.56 -5.56 -2.38
CA GLN A 168 -10.25 -6.75 -1.87
C GLN A 168 -11.64 -6.92 -2.49
N TYR A 169 -12.45 -5.86 -2.51
CA TYR A 169 -13.80 -5.90 -3.08
C TYR A 169 -13.77 -6.30 -4.56
N ARG A 170 -12.84 -5.74 -5.31
CA ARG A 170 -12.68 -6.05 -6.73
C ARG A 170 -12.25 -7.49 -6.94
N ASN A 171 -11.27 -7.99 -6.19
CA ASN A 171 -10.82 -9.38 -6.27
C ASN A 171 -11.96 -10.36 -5.96
N GLU A 172 -12.75 -10.09 -4.91
CA GLU A 172 -13.92 -10.92 -4.57
C GLU A 172 -14.95 -10.93 -5.71
N LEU A 173 -15.22 -9.77 -6.31
CA LEU A 173 -16.17 -9.67 -7.42
C LEU A 173 -15.66 -10.31 -8.72
N GLU A 174 -14.37 -10.14 -9.04
CA GLU A 174 -13.74 -10.79 -10.19
C GLU A 174 -13.75 -12.31 -10.05
N GLN A 175 -13.48 -12.83 -8.85
CA GLN A 175 -13.60 -14.26 -8.55
C GLN A 175 -15.05 -14.75 -8.66
N GLU A 176 -16.02 -14.03 -8.11
CA GLU A 176 -17.44 -14.38 -8.23
C GLU A 176 -17.89 -14.47 -9.68
N ILE A 177 -17.47 -13.52 -10.52
CA ILE A 177 -17.80 -13.49 -11.94
C ILE A 177 -17.11 -14.63 -12.69
N PHE A 178 -15.85 -14.92 -12.36
CA PHE A 178 -15.08 -16.01 -12.96
C PHE A 178 -15.69 -17.38 -12.62
N ASP A 179 -16.04 -17.60 -11.35
CA ASP A 179 -16.64 -18.84 -10.85
C ASP A 179 -18.07 -19.06 -11.37
N ALA A 180 -18.79 -17.99 -11.71
CA ALA A 180 -20.12 -18.07 -12.27
C ALA A 180 -20.16 -18.54 -13.74
N GLU A 181 -19.02 -18.88 -14.37
CA GLU A 181 -18.89 -19.28 -15.78
C GLU A 181 -19.65 -18.36 -16.77
N GLN A 182 -19.89 -17.10 -16.40
CA GLN A 182 -20.52 -16.13 -17.30
C GLN A 182 -19.50 -15.68 -18.34
N ALA A 183 -19.39 -16.50 -19.39
CA ALA A 183 -18.63 -16.21 -20.59
C ALA A 183 -19.13 -14.89 -21.20
N HIS A 184 -18.21 -13.93 -21.29
CA HIS A 184 -18.14 -12.84 -22.27
C HIS A 184 -19.48 -12.38 -22.85
N GLU A 185 -20.16 -11.52 -22.11
CA GLU A 185 -20.73 -10.30 -22.66
C GLU A 185 -20.24 -9.17 -21.75
N GLU A 186 -20.17 -7.94 -22.25
CA GLU A 186 -19.79 -6.72 -21.53
C GLU A 186 -20.62 -6.54 -20.24
N ILE A 187 -20.35 -7.34 -19.20
CA ILE A 187 -20.80 -7.04 -17.85
C ILE A 187 -20.09 -5.74 -17.56
N ASN A 188 -20.87 -4.69 -17.30
CA ASN A 188 -20.36 -3.43 -16.77
C ASN A 188 -19.76 -3.69 -15.37
N LEU A 189 -18.62 -4.39 -15.33
CA LEU A 189 -17.83 -4.67 -14.16
C LEU A 189 -17.54 -3.34 -13.47
N SER A 190 -17.26 -2.30 -14.25
CA SER A 190 -17.15 -0.93 -13.78
C SER A 190 -18.42 -0.43 -13.07
N GLU A 191 -19.63 -0.58 -13.62
CA GLU A 191 -20.87 -0.13 -12.96
C GLU A 191 -21.21 -0.96 -11.71
N ARG A 192 -20.98 -2.28 -11.75
CA ARG A 192 -21.17 -3.17 -10.59
C ARG A 192 -20.21 -2.82 -9.46
N ILE A 193 -18.94 -2.58 -9.77
CA ILE A 193 -17.93 -2.11 -8.81
C ILE A 193 -18.31 -0.71 -8.28
N GLU A 194 -18.83 0.16 -9.15
CA GLU A 194 -19.34 1.50 -8.80
C GLU A 194 -20.52 1.47 -7.83
N GLY A 195 -21.47 0.56 -8.00
CA GLY A 195 -22.65 0.47 -7.13
C GLY A 195 -22.42 -0.18 -5.76
N GLY A 196 -21.56 -1.20 -5.66
CA GLY A 196 -21.48 -2.03 -4.45
C GLY A 196 -20.38 -1.66 -3.45
N PHE A 197 -19.39 -0.86 -3.85
CA PHE A 197 -18.22 -0.58 -3.00
C PHE A 197 -18.58 0.13 -1.68
N ALA A 198 -19.54 1.05 -1.68
CA ALA A 198 -19.90 1.79 -0.46
C ALA A 198 -20.42 0.86 0.65
N ASN A 199 -21.24 -0.12 0.29
CA ASN A 199 -21.76 -1.13 1.23
C ASN A 199 -20.65 -2.09 1.69
N PHE A 200 -19.74 -2.46 0.79
CA PHE A 200 -18.59 -3.27 1.13
C PHE A 200 -17.65 -2.55 2.10
N ALA A 201 -17.34 -1.28 1.87
CA ALA A 201 -16.43 -0.49 2.69
C ALA A 201 -16.93 -0.39 4.15
N SER A 202 -18.23 -0.26 4.39
CA SER A 202 -18.79 -0.30 5.75
C SER A 202 -18.61 -1.67 6.42
N ALA A 203 -18.80 -2.77 5.69
CA ALA A 203 -18.61 -4.12 6.23
C ALA A 203 -17.14 -4.52 6.37
N PHE A 204 -16.25 -3.88 5.59
CA PHE A 204 -14.82 -4.15 5.58
C PHE A 204 -14.16 -3.73 6.90
N VAL A 205 -14.53 -2.57 7.45
CA VAL A 205 -13.98 -2.07 8.73
C VAL A 205 -14.32 -3.00 9.92
N ASP A 206 -15.41 -3.75 9.83
CA ASP A 206 -15.84 -4.69 10.87
C ASP A 206 -15.14 -6.07 10.78
N LYS A 207 -14.38 -6.35 9.72
CA LYS A 207 -13.63 -7.61 9.59
C LYS A 207 -12.37 -7.56 10.46
N ARG A 208 -12.14 -8.61 11.27
CA ARG A 208 -11.00 -8.68 12.21
C ARG A 208 -9.63 -8.84 11.54
N ASP A 209 -9.60 -9.31 10.29
CA ASP A 209 -8.36 -9.70 9.60
C ASP A 209 -7.86 -8.65 8.59
N VAL A 210 -8.42 -7.44 8.62
CA VAL A 210 -8.07 -6.35 7.67
C VAL A 210 -6.58 -6.02 7.69
N GLY A 211 -5.94 -6.14 8.85
CA GLY A 211 -4.52 -5.85 9.03
C GLY A 211 -3.57 -6.80 8.27
N GLU A 212 -4.00 -8.04 8.04
CA GLU A 212 -3.19 -9.06 7.34
C GLU A 212 -3.23 -8.89 5.81
N LEU A 213 -4.18 -8.09 5.31
CA LEU A 213 -4.34 -7.87 3.88
C LEU A 213 -3.15 -7.10 3.31
N ALA A 214 -2.63 -7.59 2.20
CA ALA A 214 -1.67 -6.90 1.36
C ALA A 214 -2.34 -6.53 0.03
N THR A 215 -2.12 -5.31 -0.44
CA THR A 215 -2.61 -4.89 -1.77
C THR A 215 -1.85 -5.64 -2.86
N VAL A 216 -2.59 -6.15 -3.85
CA VAL A 216 -1.99 -6.81 -5.01
C VAL A 216 -1.56 -5.74 -6.01
N HIS A 217 -0.28 -5.72 -6.36
CA HIS A 217 0.26 -4.82 -7.38
C HIS A 217 0.85 -5.63 -8.56
N PRO A 218 0.73 -5.17 -9.82
CA PRO A 218 1.14 -5.97 -10.99
C PRO A 218 2.62 -6.34 -11.04
N PHE A 219 3.47 -5.55 -10.38
CA PHE A 219 4.93 -5.66 -10.47
C PHE A 219 5.66 -5.70 -9.11
N ASP A 220 4.95 -5.61 -7.99
CA ASP A 220 5.54 -5.59 -6.64
C ASP A 220 4.57 -6.21 -5.62
N THR A 221 5.07 -6.60 -4.46
CA THR A 221 4.26 -7.06 -3.33
C THR A 221 4.44 -6.09 -2.16
N HIS A 222 3.32 -5.56 -1.66
CA HIS A 222 3.35 -4.63 -0.54
C HIS A 222 3.37 -5.40 0.80
N PRO A 223 4.01 -4.85 1.86
CA PRO A 223 3.81 -5.34 3.21
C PRO A 223 2.32 -5.32 3.61
N PRO A 224 1.91 -6.15 4.57
CA PRO A 224 0.58 -6.12 5.15
C PRO A 224 0.20 -4.72 5.62
N LEU A 225 -1.09 -4.39 5.48
CA LEU A 225 -1.65 -3.10 5.87
C LEU A 225 -1.32 -2.74 7.31
N GLN A 226 -1.40 -3.71 8.24
CA GLN A 226 -1.04 -3.51 9.64
C GLN A 226 0.39 -2.98 9.79
N GLN A 227 1.37 -3.62 9.17
CA GLN A 227 2.78 -3.20 9.30
C GLN A 227 3.00 -1.77 8.78
N ARG A 228 2.30 -1.40 7.70
CA ARG A 228 2.39 -0.04 7.12
C ARG A 228 1.75 1.00 8.03
N LEU A 229 0.60 0.70 8.62
CA LEU A 229 -0.08 1.58 9.56
C LEU A 229 0.70 1.70 10.87
N GLU A 230 1.25 0.61 11.40
CA GLU A 230 2.08 0.61 12.60
C GLU A 230 3.31 1.51 12.42
N GLU A 231 4.07 1.34 11.34
CA GLU A 231 5.25 2.17 11.07
C GLU A 231 4.90 3.64 10.84
N LEU A 232 3.74 3.90 10.22
CA LEU A 232 3.24 5.26 10.08
C LEU A 232 2.91 5.85 11.46
N VAL A 233 2.16 5.13 12.30
CA VAL A 233 1.71 5.59 13.61
C VAL A 233 2.87 5.74 14.59
N GLU A 234 3.78 4.77 14.69
CA GLU A 234 4.97 4.82 15.56
C GLU A 234 5.83 6.06 15.30
N LYS A 235 5.92 6.51 14.05
CA LYS A 235 6.67 7.72 13.71
C LYS A 235 6.02 9.00 14.25
N PHE A 236 4.70 9.11 14.12
CA PHE A 236 3.98 10.34 14.52
C PHE A 236 3.56 10.32 16.00
N PHE A 237 3.45 9.14 16.59
CA PHE A 237 3.19 8.89 18.01
C PHE A 237 4.30 7.98 18.58
N PRO A 238 5.55 8.46 18.65
CA PRO A 238 6.66 7.66 19.14
C PRO A 238 6.43 7.30 20.59
N ALA A 239 6.83 6.08 20.96
CA ALA A 239 6.62 5.61 22.30
C ALA A 239 7.32 6.52 23.32
N ILE A 240 6.57 6.96 24.32
CA ILE A 240 7.01 7.91 25.33
C ILE A 240 7.29 7.15 26.61
N GLN A 241 8.47 7.35 27.18
CA GLN A 241 8.80 6.89 28.52
C GLN A 241 8.69 8.06 29.50
N ARG A 242 8.01 7.81 30.62
CA ARG A 242 7.89 8.74 31.74
C ARG A 242 8.19 8.01 33.04
N MET A 243 8.86 8.72 33.94
CA MET A 243 9.11 8.22 35.29
C MET A 243 7.93 8.60 36.18
N ALA A 244 7.25 7.61 36.73
CA ALA A 244 6.21 7.77 37.72
C ALA A 244 6.79 7.85 39.13
N ALA A 245 5.92 7.97 40.14
CA ALA A 245 6.32 7.93 41.53
C ALA A 245 7.13 6.66 41.85
N LYS A 246 8.12 6.77 42.74
CA LYS A 246 9.03 5.69 43.16
C LYS A 246 9.99 5.19 42.05
N ASP A 247 10.37 6.06 41.11
CA ASP A 247 11.32 5.76 40.03
C ASP A 247 10.89 4.59 39.13
N ARG A 248 9.57 4.39 39.00
CA ARG A 248 8.98 3.34 38.15
C ARG A 248 8.73 3.87 36.75
N LEU A 249 8.96 3.03 35.76
CA LEU A 249 8.87 3.45 34.36
C LEU A 249 7.46 3.16 33.82
N VAL A 250 6.84 4.19 33.25
CA VAL A 250 5.60 4.08 32.46
C VAL A 250 5.99 4.25 31.00
N HIS A 251 5.61 3.28 30.19
CA HIS A 251 5.78 3.28 28.76
C HIS A 251 4.43 3.49 28.09
N PHE A 252 4.32 4.53 27.29
CA PHE A 252 3.16 4.83 26.45
C PHE A 252 3.57 4.54 25.01
N ASP A 253 2.98 3.54 24.37
CA ASP A 253 3.09 3.38 22.92
C ASP A 253 1.77 3.84 22.25
N TYR A 254 1.55 3.50 20.98
CA TYR A 254 0.34 3.89 20.27
C TYR A 254 -0.88 3.00 20.57
N GLU A 255 -0.64 1.82 21.15
CA GLU A 255 -1.65 0.78 21.36
C GLU A 255 -2.08 0.70 22.83
N LYS A 256 -1.12 0.90 23.75
CA LYS A 256 -1.27 0.61 25.18
C LYS A 256 -0.34 1.42 26.07
N ILE A 257 -0.66 1.37 27.35
CA ILE A 257 0.15 1.88 28.45
C ILE A 257 0.68 0.68 29.22
N THR A 258 1.99 0.59 29.34
CA THR A 258 2.66 -0.43 30.16
C THR A 258 3.26 0.25 31.38
N TYR A 259 2.93 -0.25 32.57
CA TYR A 259 3.50 0.23 33.82
C TYR A 259 4.14 -0.96 34.55
N GLU A 260 5.31 -0.75 35.13
CA GLU A 260 6.12 -1.82 35.73
C GLU A 260 5.38 -2.62 36.83
N ASP A 261 4.46 -1.98 37.56
CA ASP A 261 3.68 -2.66 38.61
C ASP A 261 2.34 -3.25 38.12
N TRP A 262 2.04 -3.21 36.80
CA TRP A 262 0.82 -3.82 36.24
C TRP A 262 1.11 -5.22 35.69
N ASP A 263 0.24 -6.18 36.04
CA ASP A 263 0.33 -7.56 35.54
C ASP A 263 0.04 -7.68 34.03
N GLN A 264 -0.72 -6.74 33.47
CA GLN A 264 -1.04 -6.66 32.05
C GLN A 264 -0.99 -5.21 31.57
N PRO A 265 -0.61 -4.99 30.28
CA PRO A 265 -0.68 -3.66 29.70
C PRO A 265 -2.13 -3.21 29.57
N LEU A 266 -2.37 -1.91 29.72
CA LEU A 266 -3.67 -1.29 29.53
C LEU A 266 -3.82 -0.80 28.10
N TYR A 267 -4.72 -1.40 27.32
CA TYR A 267 -4.93 -0.98 25.94
C TYR A 267 -5.77 0.29 25.88
N PHE A 268 -5.43 1.23 24.99
CA PHE A 268 -6.23 2.47 24.84
C PHE A 268 -7.68 2.20 24.46
N ARG A 269 -7.98 1.08 23.78
CA ARG A 269 -9.35 0.64 23.49
C ARG A 269 -10.19 0.33 24.74
N GLU A 270 -9.55 0.08 25.87
CA GLU A 270 -10.18 -0.24 27.15
C GLU A 270 -10.34 1.01 28.04
N VAL A 271 -9.68 2.11 27.65
CA VAL A 271 -9.74 3.39 28.34
C VAL A 271 -11.02 4.14 27.96
N GLU A 272 -11.85 4.41 28.95
CA GLU A 272 -13.12 5.12 28.80
C GLU A 272 -12.92 6.64 28.90
N SER A 273 -12.01 7.08 29.76
CA SER A 273 -11.57 8.48 29.84
C SER A 273 -10.17 8.59 30.46
N MET A 274 -9.44 9.64 30.08
CA MET A 274 -8.10 9.94 30.58
C MET A 274 -8.01 11.43 30.90
N SER A 275 -7.54 11.78 32.09
CA SER A 275 -7.37 13.17 32.52
C SER A 275 -5.98 13.38 33.13
N VAL A 276 -5.42 14.57 32.88
CA VAL A 276 -4.11 14.98 33.38
C VAL A 276 -4.29 16.26 34.18
N GLU A 277 -4.08 16.20 35.49
CA GLU A 277 -4.05 17.38 36.36
C GLU A 277 -2.61 17.80 36.63
N ASN A 278 -2.28 19.08 36.42
CA ASN A 278 -0.92 19.60 36.51
C ASN A 278 -0.66 20.48 37.75
N ASP A 279 -1.66 20.69 38.60
CA ASP A 279 -1.61 21.72 39.65
C ASP A 279 -0.70 21.36 40.84
N TRP A 280 -0.36 20.08 41.05
CA TRP A 280 0.45 19.60 42.18
C TRP A 280 1.48 18.52 41.81
N GLY A 281 1.93 18.53 40.54
CA GLY A 281 2.64 17.42 39.91
C GLY A 281 1.69 16.66 39.00
N ALA A 282 2.17 16.24 37.82
CA ALA A 282 1.33 15.61 36.80
C ALA A 282 0.69 14.32 37.34
N ARG A 283 -0.61 14.37 37.61
CA ARG A 283 -1.43 13.23 37.99
C ARG A 283 -2.22 12.77 36.78
N LEU A 284 -2.02 11.51 36.40
CA LEU A 284 -2.73 10.85 35.31
C LEU A 284 -3.81 9.95 35.91
N ASP A 285 -5.07 10.34 35.75
CA ASP A 285 -6.22 9.50 36.14
C ASP A 285 -6.82 8.86 34.88
N ILE A 286 -6.87 7.53 34.86
CA ILE A 286 -7.39 6.71 33.75
C ILE A 286 -8.59 5.91 34.25
N VAL A 287 -9.72 6.04 33.57
CA VAL A 287 -10.92 5.24 33.81
C VAL A 287 -10.99 4.14 32.76
N ILE A 288 -11.16 2.89 33.21
CA ILE A 288 -11.14 1.68 32.40
C ILE A 288 -12.52 1.03 32.48
N ARG A 289 -12.95 0.38 31.40
CA ARG A 289 -14.20 -0.39 31.33
C ARG A 289 -14.09 -1.80 31.91
#